data_AF-A0A496C6J9-F1
#
_entry.id   AF-A0A496C6J9-F1
#
_cell.length_a   1.000
_cell.length_b   1.000
_cell.length_c   1.000
_cell.angle_alpha   90.00
_cell.angle_beta   90.00
_cell.angle_gamma   90.00
#
_symmetry.space_group_name_H-M   'P 1'
#
loop_
_entity.id
_entity.type
_entity.pdbx_description
1 polymer ?
#
loop_
_entity_poly.entity_id
_entity_poly.type
_entity_poly.pdbx_seq_one_letter_code
_entity_poly.pdbx_strand_id
1 'polypeptide(L)' 'MDRTRRSIRFDERTWMLLKELSERTGSKVSVIIRGMVTRSIEALLDEAGNFKLDEDKAKKE' A
#
# COMPACT_ATOMS: atom_id res chain seq x y z
N MET A 1 19.53 3.57 -0.63
CA MET A 1 18.07 3.73 -0.67
C MET A 1 17.76 5.14 -1.12
N ASP A 2 17.05 5.30 -2.23
CA ASP A 2 16.55 6.60 -2.68
C ASP A 2 15.68 7.23 -1.56
N ARG A 3 16.02 8.45 -1.15
CA ARG A 3 15.31 9.21 -0.10
C ARG A 3 14.36 10.26 -0.69
N THR A 4 14.07 10.17 -1.98
CA THR A 4 13.18 11.10 -2.66
C THR A 4 11.78 11.09 -2.04
N ARG A 5 11.30 12.27 -1.67
CA ARG A 5 9.94 12.46 -1.16
C ARG A 5 8.94 12.22 -2.28
N ARG A 6 8.00 11.30 -2.06
CA ARG A 6 6.81 11.12 -2.91
C ARG A 6 5.60 11.77 -2.22
N SER A 7 4.71 12.37 -3.01
CA SER A 7 3.47 13.00 -2.53
C SER A 7 2.28 12.40 -3.24
N ILE A 8 1.24 12.04 -2.48
CA ILE A 8 0.01 11.42 -2.98
C ILE A 8 -1.16 12.17 -2.35
N ARG A 9 -2.25 12.38 -3.10
CA ARG A 9 -3.47 13.03 -2.61
C ARG A 9 -4.48 11.96 -2.19
N PHE A 10 -5.20 12.23 -1.12
CA PHE A 10 -6.32 11.42 -0.64
C PHE A 10 -7.58 12.28 -0.61
N ASP A 11 -8.72 11.65 -0.82
CA ASP A 11 -10.00 12.29 -0.50
C ASP A 11 -10.14 12.51 1.01
N GLU A 12 -11.08 13.37 1.39
CA GLU A 12 -11.31 13.75 2.78
C GLU A 12 -11.64 12.56 3.67
N ARG A 13 -12.53 11.68 3.21
CA ARG A 13 -12.95 10.50 3.97
C ARG A 13 -11.77 9.58 4.28
N THR A 14 -10.94 9.30 3.27
CA THR A 14 -9.76 8.45 3.41
C THR A 14 -8.74 9.08 4.35
N TRP A 15 -8.55 10.41 4.26
CA TRP A 15 -7.66 11.13 5.15
C TRP A 15 -8.14 11.07 6.61
N MET A 16 -9.45 11.24 6.86
CA MET A 16 -10.04 11.11 8.20
C MET A 16 -9.79 9.72 8.80
N LEU A 17 -10.02 8.66 8.04
CA LEU A 17 -9.80 7.29 8.51
C LEU A 17 -8.33 7.00 8.82
N LEU A 18 -7.40 7.48 7.99
CA LEU A 18 -5.97 7.37 8.24
C LEU A 18 -5.54 8.12 9.51
N LYS A 19 -6.16 9.28 9.76
CA LYS A 19 -5.94 10.09 10.95
C LYS A 19 -6.44 9.39 12.21
N GLU A 20 -7.64 8.84 12.19
CA GLU A 20 -8.19 8.06 13.31
C GLU A 20 -7.30 6.83 13.61
N LEU A 21 -6.87 6.11 12.57
CA LEU A 21 -5.98 4.97 12.73
C LEU A 21 -4.62 5.38 13.33
N SER A 22 -4.09 6.53 12.92
CA SER A 22 -2.86 7.10 13.50
C SER A 22 -3.00 7.38 14.99
N GLU A 23 -4.14 7.93 15.41
CA GLU A 23 -4.43 8.23 16.81
C GLU A 23 -4.61 6.96 17.65
N ARG A 24 -5.33 5.96 17.13
CA ARG A 24 -5.56 4.68 17.82
C ARG A 24 -4.28 3.86 18.00
N THR A 25 -3.34 3.94 17.05
CA THR A 25 -2.12 3.12 17.04
C THR A 25 -0.89 3.84 17.57
N GLY A 26 -0.97 5.15 17.82
CA GLY A 26 0.20 5.98 18.16
C GLY A 26 1.25 6.10 17.04
N SER A 27 0.96 5.57 15.85
CA SER A 27 1.88 5.55 14.72
C SER A 27 1.63 6.72 13.78
N LYS A 28 2.69 7.28 13.18
CA LYS A 28 2.55 8.34 12.16
C LYS A 28 1.78 7.81 10.96
N VAL A 29 0.91 8.63 10.37
CA VAL A 29 0.18 8.30 9.12
C VAL A 29 1.12 7.78 8.02
N SER A 30 2.31 8.37 7.86
CA SER A 30 3.27 7.90 6.85
C SER A 30 3.83 6.50 7.12
N VAL A 31 3.94 6.08 8.38
CA VAL A 31 4.34 4.72 8.76
C VAL A 31 3.23 3.74 8.41
N ILE A 32 1.98 4.10 8.74
CA ILE A 32 0.78 3.32 8.42
C ILE A 32 0.68 3.11 6.91
N ILE A 33 0.72 4.19 6.11
CA ILE A 33 0.64 4.12 4.65
C ILE A 33 1.76 3.22 4.09
N ARG A 34 3.00 3.39 4.54
CA ARG A 34 4.12 2.53 4.08
C ARG A 34 3.86 1.06 4.40
N GLY A 35 3.43 0.73 5.62
CA GLY A 35 3.14 -0.65 5.99
C GLY A 35 1.97 -1.25 5.23
N MET A 36 0.95 -0.45 4.89
CA MET A 36 -0.15 -0.89 4.03
C MET A 36 0.35 -1.14 2.61
N VAL A 37 1.06 -0.18 2.01
CA VAL A 37 1.59 -0.29 0.65
C VAL A 37 2.55 -1.47 0.51
N THR A 38 3.49 -1.66 1.45
CA THR A 38 4.42 -2.80 1.42
C THR A 38 3.67 -4.13 1.43
N ARG A 39 2.71 -4.30 2.34
CA ARG A 39 1.89 -5.53 2.41
C ARG A 39 1.08 -5.76 1.13
N SER A 40 0.49 -4.70 0.57
CA SER A 40 -0.25 -4.79 -0.68
C SER A 40 0.66 -5.15 -1.87
N ILE A 41 1.88 -4.60 -1.94
CA ILE A 41 2.84 -4.95 -2.98
C ILE A 41 3.27 -6.42 -2.81
N GLU A 42 3.65 -6.84 -1.61
CA GLU A 42 4.04 -8.24 -1.34
C GLU A 42 2.94 -9.23 -1.71
N ALA A 43 1.68 -8.90 -1.46
CA ALA A 43 0.55 -9.74 -1.86
C ALA A 43 0.41 -9.88 -3.39
N LEU A 44 0.83 -8.87 -4.15
CA LEU A 44 0.83 -8.88 -5.61
C LEU A 44 2.02 -9.62 -6.21
N LEU A 45 3.03 -9.97 -5.41
CA LEU A 45 4.24 -10.67 -5.87
C LEU A 45 4.13 -12.18 -5.65
N ASP A 46 4.74 -12.96 -6.54
CA ASP A 46 5.04 -14.38 -6.35
C ASP A 46 6.29 -14.58 -5.46
N GLU A 47 6.64 -15.84 -5.20
CA GLU A 47 7.81 -16.19 -4.37
C GLU A 47 9.14 -15.76 -5.01
N ALA A 48 9.17 -15.56 -6.33
CA ALA A 48 10.33 -15.09 -7.09
C ALA A 48 10.39 -13.55 -7.19
N GLY A 49 9.38 -12.84 -6.69
CA GLY A 49 9.30 -11.37 -6.73
C GLY A 49 8.72 -10.81 -8.04
N ASN A 50 8.06 -11.63 -8.86
CA ASN A 50 7.34 -11.17 -10.05
C ASN A 50 5.89 -10.80 -9.70
N PHE A 51 5.33 -9.83 -10.41
CA PHE A 51 3.91 -9.52 -10.27
C PHE A 51 3.04 -10.66 -10.81
N LYS A 52 2.05 -11.10 -10.02
CA LYS A 52 1.03 -12.10 -10.40
C LYS A 52 0.01 -11.60 -11.46
N LEU A 53 0.32 -10.51 -12.17
CA LEU A 53 -0.60 -9.79 -13.05
C LEU A 53 -1.00 -10.59 -14.30
N ASP A 54 -0.23 -11.61 -14.68
CA ASP A 54 -0.46 -12.41 -15.89
C ASP A 54 -1.21 -13.72 -15.62
N GLU A 55 -1.20 -14.25 -14.39
CA GLU A 55 -1.90 -15.50 -14.05
C GLU A 55 -3.44 -15.35 -14.09
N ASP A 56 -3.94 -14.15 -13.80
CA ASP A 56 -5.38 -13.85 -13.84
C ASP A 56 -5.93 -13.62 -15.25
N LYS A 57 -5.06 -13.38 -16.24
CA LYS A 57 -5.46 -13.26 -17.66
C LYS A 57 -5.57 -14.61 -18.35
N ALA A 58 -4.77 -15.60 -17.93
CA ALA A 58 -4.75 -16.94 -18.51
C ALA A 58 -5.95 -17.83 -18.11
N LYS A 59 -6.75 -17.44 -17.10
CA LYS A 59 -7.95 -18.18 -16.65
C LYS A 59 -9.26 -17.71 -17.29
N LYS A 60 -9.20 -16.83 -18.30
CA LYS A 60 -10.38 -16.30 -19.01
C LYS A 60 -10.49 -16.76 -20.48
N GLU A 61 -9.79 -17.81 -20.88
CA GLU A 61 -9.98 -18.49 -22.17
C GLU A 61 -10.59 -19.89 -21.99
#